data_AF-A0A7C5G1E8-F1
#
_entry.id   AF-A0A7C5G1E8-F1
#
_cell.length_a   1.000
_cell.length_b   1.000
_cell.length_c   1.000
_cell.angle_alpha   90.00
_cell.angle_beta   90.00
_cell.angle_gamma   90.00
#
_symmetry.space_group_name_H-M   'P 1'
#
loop_
_entity.id
_entity.type
_entity.pdbx_description
1 polymer ?
#
loop_
_entity_poly.entity_id
_entity_poly.type
_entity_poly.pdbx_seq_one_letter_code
_entity_poly.pdbx_strand_id
1 'polypeptide(L)'
;MTLYCGTSGWNYKHWRGVFYPEGLPQSKWLEHYAESFDTVELNNSFYRLPEKDTFESWGRQTPDGFAFSVKASRYLTHLKHLKDPDEPLHRLLDHASGLGPKLNIVLYQLPPNWNVDLGRLRGLLEILRQAPDGLPAPRSAFEFRDDSWQCESVWSMLEEFGVAYCIMDSPGLPLHIRATCDYSYIRMHSGGEDTEGNYTYAHLKQWAERIRGLLERGDVYVYFNNDYRGFAVRNALALKDML
;
A
#
# COMPACT_ATOMS: atom_id res chain seq x y z
N MET A 1 9.38 -1.49 -16.33
CA MET A 1 9.16 -1.03 -14.95
C MET A 1 8.08 0.02 -14.97
N THR A 2 7.11 -0.10 -14.08
CA THR A 2 5.92 0.74 -14.07
C THR A 2 5.84 1.50 -12.74
N LEU A 3 5.46 2.78 -12.82
CA LEU A 3 5.09 3.56 -11.65
C LEU A 3 3.59 3.42 -11.39
N TYR A 4 3.24 2.91 -10.22
CA TYR A 4 1.87 2.89 -9.70
C TYR A 4 1.76 3.93 -8.59
N CYS A 5 1.37 5.15 -8.94
CA CYS A 5 1.20 6.25 -7.99
C CYS A 5 -0.28 6.54 -7.76
N GLY A 6 -0.72 6.54 -6.50
CA GLY A 6 -2.10 6.81 -6.10
C GLY A 6 -2.21 7.16 -4.62
N THR A 7 -3.39 6.95 -4.05
CA THR A 7 -3.71 7.28 -2.66
C THR A 7 -4.11 6.05 -1.85
N SER A 8 -4.06 6.20 -0.53
CA SER A 8 -4.49 5.23 0.46
C SER A 8 -6.01 5.14 0.63
N GLY A 9 -6.72 4.98 -0.50
CA GLY A 9 -8.17 4.97 -0.60
C GLY A 9 -8.64 6.04 -1.60
N TRP A 10 -9.92 5.98 -1.97
CA TRP A 10 -10.53 6.97 -2.89
C TRP A 10 -11.81 7.58 -2.30
N ASN A 11 -12.46 6.90 -1.35
CA ASN A 11 -13.81 7.24 -0.97
C ASN A 11 -13.88 8.29 0.17
N TYR A 12 -13.58 9.55 -0.15
CA TYR A 12 -13.53 10.65 0.81
C TYR A 12 -14.47 11.80 0.45
N LYS A 13 -15.42 12.12 1.34
CA LYS A 13 -16.42 13.19 1.09
C LYS A 13 -15.82 14.57 0.86
N HIS A 14 -14.73 14.87 1.56
CA HIS A 14 -14.06 16.17 1.47
C HIS A 14 -13.27 16.35 0.16
N TRP A 15 -13.19 15.31 -0.69
CA TRP A 15 -12.64 15.44 -2.04
C TRP A 15 -13.65 16.03 -3.04
N ARG A 16 -14.93 16.17 -2.67
CA ARG A 16 -15.92 16.87 -3.49
C ARG A 16 -15.54 18.35 -3.63
N GLY A 17 -15.56 18.86 -4.85
CA GLY A 17 -15.08 20.21 -5.18
C GLY A 17 -13.55 20.35 -5.20
N VAL A 18 -12.80 19.30 -4.85
CA VAL A 18 -11.33 19.27 -4.88
C VAL A 18 -10.82 18.35 -5.99
N PHE A 19 -11.35 17.13 -6.04
CA PHE A 19 -11.03 16.11 -7.03
C PHE A 19 -12.32 15.58 -7.67
N TYR A 20 -13.36 15.30 -6.87
CA TYR A 20 -14.66 14.89 -7.40
C TYR A 20 -15.50 16.11 -7.80
N PRO A 21 -16.13 16.11 -8.98
CA PRO A 21 -17.12 17.12 -9.34
C PRO A 21 -18.27 17.21 -8.31
N GLU A 22 -18.77 18.42 -8.07
CA GLU A 22 -19.81 18.69 -7.06
C GLU A 22 -21.08 17.86 -7.25
N GLY A 23 -21.45 17.53 -8.49
CA GLY A 23 -22.62 16.71 -8.79
C GLY A 23 -22.37 15.21 -8.89
N LEU A 24 -21.12 14.74 -8.77
CA LEU A 24 -20.79 13.34 -9.07
C LEU A 24 -21.38 12.40 -7.99
N PRO A 25 -22.20 11.40 -8.37
CA PRO A 25 -22.68 10.39 -7.44
C PRO A 25 -21.53 9.58 -6.84
N GLN A 26 -21.62 9.24 -5.56
CA GLN A 26 -20.54 8.50 -4.85
C GLN A 26 -20.25 7.12 -5.47
N SER A 27 -21.26 6.49 -6.07
CA SER A 27 -21.10 5.22 -6.81
C SER A 27 -20.21 5.33 -8.04
N LYS A 28 -19.94 6.55 -8.54
CA LYS A 28 -19.08 6.83 -9.69
C LYS A 28 -17.69 7.32 -9.31
N TRP A 29 -17.39 7.43 -8.02
CA TRP A 29 -16.12 7.97 -7.56
C TRP A 29 -14.92 7.08 -7.87
N LEU A 30 -15.08 5.76 -7.88
CA LEU A 30 -13.98 4.85 -8.26
C LEU A 30 -13.69 4.95 -9.75
N GLU A 31 -14.74 4.93 -10.59
CA GLU A 31 -14.62 5.13 -12.04
C GLU A 31 -13.87 6.44 -12.34
N HIS A 32 -14.30 7.55 -11.73
CA HIS A 32 -13.64 8.86 -11.89
C HIS A 32 -12.21 8.88 -11.34
N TYR A 33 -11.96 8.25 -10.19
CA TYR A 33 -10.61 8.14 -9.64
C TYR A 33 -9.66 7.43 -10.61
N ALA A 34 -10.15 6.36 -11.26
CA ALA A 34 -9.38 5.58 -12.22
C ALA A 34 -9.14 6.30 -13.56
N GLU A 35 -9.74 7.47 -13.80
CA GLU A 35 -9.39 8.34 -14.92
C GLU A 35 -8.06 9.08 -14.68
N SER A 36 -7.66 9.26 -13.42
CA SER A 36 -6.46 10.01 -13.03
C SER A 36 -5.33 9.14 -12.48
N PHE A 37 -5.66 7.98 -11.90
CA PHE A 37 -4.72 7.08 -11.25
C PHE A 37 -4.84 5.67 -11.78
N ASP A 38 -3.71 4.97 -11.82
CA ASP A 38 -3.62 3.57 -12.28
C ASP A 38 -3.62 2.60 -11.10
N THR A 39 -3.71 3.12 -9.88
CA THR A 39 -3.67 2.32 -8.66
C THR A 39 -4.37 2.95 -7.47
N VAL A 40 -4.79 2.10 -6.52
CA VAL A 40 -5.25 2.52 -5.19
C VAL A 40 -4.88 1.49 -4.12
N GLU A 41 -4.57 1.96 -2.91
CA GLU A 41 -4.40 1.10 -1.73
C GLU A 41 -5.72 1.02 -0.94
N LEU A 42 -6.24 -0.20 -0.79
CA LEU A 42 -7.44 -0.52 -0.03
C LEU A 42 -7.11 -0.67 1.47
N ASN A 43 -7.56 0.30 2.26
CA ASN A 43 -7.44 0.26 3.72
C ASN A 43 -8.68 -0.27 4.44
N ASN A 44 -9.82 -0.43 3.77
CA ASN A 44 -11.05 -0.88 4.41
C ASN A 44 -10.95 -2.31 4.98
N SER A 45 -10.27 -3.22 4.28
CA SER A 45 -9.98 -4.60 4.67
C SER A 45 -9.22 -4.71 5.99
N PHE A 46 -8.49 -3.66 6.37
CA PHE A 46 -7.85 -3.57 7.68
C PHE A 46 -8.87 -3.58 8.82
N TYR A 47 -9.97 -2.83 8.68
CA TYR A 47 -10.99 -2.67 9.71
C TYR A 47 -12.14 -3.68 9.57
N ARG A 48 -12.54 -3.97 8.34
CA ARG A 48 -13.60 -4.91 8.00
C ARG A 48 -13.30 -5.51 6.64
N LEU A 49 -13.19 -6.83 6.57
CA LEU A 49 -13.04 -7.53 5.30
C LEU A 49 -14.31 -7.32 4.44
N PRO A 50 -14.19 -6.72 3.24
CA PRO A 50 -15.31 -6.63 2.30
C PRO A 50 -15.70 -8.01 1.78
N GLU A 51 -16.95 -8.17 1.35
CA GLU A 51 -17.39 -9.39 0.65
C GLU A 51 -16.71 -9.50 -0.72
N LYS A 52 -16.55 -10.73 -1.23
CA LYS A 52 -15.94 -11.01 -2.54
C LYS A 52 -16.58 -10.22 -3.68
N ASP A 53 -17.91 -10.16 -3.72
CA ASP A 53 -18.68 -9.38 -4.70
C ASP A 53 -18.32 -7.88 -4.70
N THR A 54 -17.89 -7.36 -3.55
CA THR A 54 -17.44 -5.96 -3.43
C THR A 54 -16.12 -5.76 -4.15
N PHE A 55 -15.16 -6.67 -3.97
CA PHE A 55 -13.89 -6.69 -4.70
C PHE A 55 -14.12 -6.83 -6.20
N GLU A 56 -15.00 -7.74 -6.62
CA GLU A 56 -15.36 -7.89 -8.04
C GLU A 56 -15.99 -6.62 -8.62
N SER A 57 -16.84 -5.96 -7.83
CA SER A 57 -17.46 -4.69 -8.23
C SER A 57 -16.41 -3.59 -8.44
N TRP A 58 -15.40 -3.49 -7.57
CA TRP A 58 -14.28 -2.56 -7.78
C TRP A 58 -13.43 -2.93 -9.00
N GLY A 59 -13.20 -4.23 -9.22
CA GLY A 59 -12.53 -4.73 -10.42
C GLY A 59 -13.24 -4.32 -11.71
N ARG A 60 -14.58 -4.40 -11.74
CA ARG A 60 -15.40 -3.99 -12.91
C ARG A 60 -15.45 -2.48 -13.15
N GLN A 61 -15.28 -1.67 -12.11
CA GLN A 61 -15.35 -0.20 -12.18
C GLN A 61 -14.04 0.46 -12.62
N THR A 62 -12.97 -0.31 -12.78
CA THR A 62 -11.64 0.21 -13.13
C THR A 62 -11.19 -0.34 -14.49
N PRO A 63 -10.33 0.37 -15.23
CA PRO A 63 -9.76 -0.14 -16.48
C PRO A 63 -8.94 -1.41 -16.30
N ASP A 64 -8.69 -2.13 -17.39
CA ASP A 64 -7.69 -3.20 -17.41
C ASP A 64 -6.30 -2.64 -17.09
N GLY A 65 -5.48 -3.41 -16.37
CA GLY A 65 -4.16 -2.96 -15.90
C GLY A 65 -4.17 -2.08 -14.64
N PHE A 66 -5.35 -1.63 -14.17
CA PHE A 66 -5.45 -0.92 -12.88
C PHE A 66 -5.01 -1.84 -11.73
N ALA A 67 -4.14 -1.36 -10.85
CA ALA A 67 -3.55 -2.14 -9.77
C ALA A 67 -4.17 -1.82 -8.41
N PHE A 68 -4.62 -2.83 -7.69
CA PHE A 68 -5.04 -2.70 -6.29
C PHE A 68 -3.96 -3.24 -5.35
N SER A 69 -3.65 -2.45 -4.33
CA SER A 69 -2.96 -2.93 -3.14
C SER A 69 -3.96 -3.15 -2.01
N VAL A 70 -3.95 -4.30 -1.34
CA VAL A 70 -4.91 -4.62 -0.27
C VAL A 70 -4.20 -4.69 1.06
N LYS A 71 -4.64 -3.90 2.03
CA LYS A 71 -4.09 -3.98 3.38
C LYS A 71 -4.60 -5.21 4.12
N ALA A 72 -3.70 -6.00 4.68
CA ALA A 72 -4.03 -7.15 5.50
C ALA A 72 -4.87 -6.74 6.73
N SER A 73 -5.66 -7.68 7.25
CA SER A 73 -6.57 -7.39 8.36
C SER A 73 -5.83 -6.95 9.63
N ARG A 74 -6.44 -6.04 10.39
CA ARG A 74 -5.96 -5.66 11.73
C ARG A 74 -5.91 -6.87 12.67
N TYR A 75 -6.81 -7.83 12.48
CA TYR A 75 -6.82 -9.06 13.27
C TYR A 75 -5.51 -9.84 13.12
N LEU A 76 -5.05 -10.06 11.89
CA LEU A 76 -3.79 -10.74 11.61
C LEU A 76 -2.57 -9.95 12.12
N THR A 77 -2.48 -8.67 11.74
CA THR A 77 -1.26 -7.88 11.94
C THR A 77 -1.12 -7.31 13.35
N HIS A 78 -2.21 -6.87 13.98
CA HIS A 78 -2.17 -6.15 15.26
C HIS A 78 -2.66 -7.00 16.44
N LEU A 79 -3.72 -7.80 16.27
CA LEU A 79 -4.28 -8.55 17.39
C LEU A 79 -3.57 -9.90 17.59
N LYS A 80 -3.31 -10.61 16.50
CA LYS A 80 -2.56 -11.87 16.51
C LYS A 80 -1.05 -11.67 16.45
N HIS A 81 -0.59 -10.49 16.02
CA HIS A 81 0.83 -10.23 15.75
C HIS A 81 1.42 -11.34 14.87
N LEU A 82 0.77 -11.64 13.74
CA LEU A 82 1.14 -12.67 12.77
C LEU A 82 1.08 -14.13 13.27
N LYS A 83 0.56 -14.38 14.46
CA LYS A 83 0.38 -15.75 14.98
C LYS A 83 -0.78 -16.46 14.27
N ASP A 84 -0.57 -17.73 13.93
CA ASP A 84 -1.53 -18.63 13.28
C ASP A 84 -2.17 -17.98 12.03
N PRO A 85 -1.35 -17.59 11.02
CA PRO A 85 -1.81 -16.70 9.96
C PRO A 85 -2.64 -17.40 8.87
N ASP A 86 -2.66 -18.73 8.80
CA ASP A 86 -3.25 -19.51 7.72
C ASP A 86 -4.71 -19.14 7.42
N GLU A 87 -5.58 -19.21 8.43
CA GLU A 87 -7.00 -18.91 8.29
C GLU A 87 -7.27 -17.43 7.92
N PRO A 88 -6.76 -16.42 8.66
CA PRO A 88 -7.04 -15.03 8.34
C PRO A 88 -6.42 -14.59 7.01
N LEU A 89 -5.29 -15.19 6.60
CA LEU A 89 -4.68 -14.96 5.29
C LEU A 89 -5.53 -15.57 4.18
N HIS A 90 -5.92 -16.85 4.31
CA HIS A 90 -6.75 -17.53 3.32
C HIS A 90 -8.06 -16.78 3.10
N ARG A 91 -8.73 -16.38 4.19
CA ARG A 91 -9.99 -15.61 4.12
C ARG A 91 -9.81 -14.28 3.39
N LEU A 92 -8.72 -13.54 3.68
CA LEU A 92 -8.42 -12.29 2.98
C LEU A 92 -8.20 -12.52 1.48
N LEU A 93 -7.38 -13.52 1.13
CA LEU A 93 -7.01 -13.80 -0.24
C LEU A 93 -8.20 -14.33 -1.06
N ASP A 94 -9.06 -15.18 -0.49
CA ASP A 94 -10.27 -15.64 -1.18
C ASP A 94 -11.21 -14.47 -1.52
N HIS A 95 -11.45 -13.56 -0.58
CA HIS A 95 -12.28 -12.38 -0.85
C HIS A 95 -11.61 -11.43 -1.85
N ALA A 96 -10.33 -11.13 -1.65
CA ALA A 96 -9.57 -10.23 -2.52
C ALA A 96 -9.37 -10.81 -3.93
N SER A 97 -9.46 -12.13 -4.11
CA SER A 97 -9.40 -12.79 -5.41
C SER A 97 -10.49 -12.31 -6.39
N GLY A 98 -11.57 -11.69 -5.88
CA GLY A 98 -12.58 -11.02 -6.71
C GLY A 98 -12.01 -9.89 -7.59
N LEU A 99 -10.84 -9.32 -7.25
CA LEU A 99 -10.12 -8.38 -8.10
C LEU A 99 -9.42 -9.04 -9.29
N GLY A 100 -9.29 -10.37 -9.28
CA GLY A 100 -8.61 -11.15 -10.31
C GLY A 100 -7.18 -10.65 -10.56
N PRO A 101 -6.78 -10.40 -11.83
CA PRO A 101 -5.43 -9.96 -12.17
C PRO A 101 -5.08 -8.55 -11.67
N LYS A 102 -6.06 -7.78 -11.17
CA LYS A 102 -5.85 -6.43 -10.64
C LYS A 102 -5.33 -6.45 -9.21
N LEU A 103 -5.42 -7.56 -8.47
CA LEU A 103 -4.81 -7.73 -7.16
C LEU A 103 -3.28 -7.84 -7.30
N ASN A 104 -2.57 -6.75 -7.00
CA ASN A 104 -1.11 -6.68 -7.19
C ASN A 104 -0.34 -6.95 -5.90
N ILE A 105 -0.63 -6.18 -4.84
CA ILE A 105 0.12 -6.23 -3.58
C ILE A 105 -0.82 -6.50 -2.41
N VAL A 106 -0.38 -7.32 -1.44
CA VAL A 106 -0.94 -7.32 -0.08
C VAL A 106 0.03 -6.63 0.88
N LEU A 107 -0.44 -5.58 1.55
CA LEU A 107 0.34 -4.80 2.52
C LEU A 107 0.12 -5.32 3.94
N TYR A 108 1.19 -5.71 4.62
CA TYR A 108 1.24 -6.12 6.02
C TYR A 108 1.86 -5.01 6.86
N GLN A 109 1.02 -4.09 7.36
CA GLN A 109 1.46 -3.08 8.32
C GLN A 109 1.41 -3.63 9.74
N LEU A 110 2.56 -3.72 10.41
CA LEU A 110 2.69 -4.18 11.80
C LEU A 110 2.51 -3.00 12.77
N PRO A 111 1.94 -3.21 13.97
CA PRO A 111 1.68 -2.15 14.94
C PRO A 111 2.96 -1.51 15.52
N PRO A 112 2.86 -0.28 16.05
CA PRO A 112 3.90 0.28 16.92
C PRO A 112 3.93 -0.47 18.27
N ASN A 113 5.03 -0.33 19.01
CA ASN A 113 5.24 -0.97 20.32
C ASN A 113 5.19 -2.50 20.29
N TRP A 114 5.48 -3.09 19.14
CA TRP A 114 5.70 -4.52 19.02
C TRP A 114 7.13 -4.73 18.55
N ASN A 115 7.98 -5.22 19.44
CA ASN A 115 9.40 -5.41 19.12
C ASN A 115 9.60 -6.50 18.07
N VAL A 116 10.72 -6.41 17.35
CA VAL A 116 11.15 -7.39 16.35
C VAL A 116 11.01 -8.84 16.82
N ASP A 117 10.29 -9.62 16.02
CA ASP A 117 10.10 -11.07 16.19
C ASP A 117 10.34 -11.74 14.83
N LEU A 118 11.61 -12.09 14.59
CA LEU A 118 12.04 -12.73 13.34
C LEU A 118 11.38 -14.09 13.11
N GLY A 119 11.02 -14.80 14.18
CA GLY A 119 10.35 -16.10 14.07
C GLY A 119 8.95 -15.96 13.50
N ARG A 120 8.19 -14.98 13.98
CA ARG A 120 6.84 -14.69 13.45
C ARG A 120 6.85 -14.14 12.05
N LEU A 121 7.80 -13.26 11.73
CA LEU A 121 7.97 -12.77 10.36
C LEU A 121 8.29 -13.92 9.41
N ARG A 122 9.29 -14.75 9.74
CA ARG A 122 9.67 -15.93 8.93
C ARG A 122 8.51 -16.89 8.74
N GLY A 123 7.78 -17.21 9.80
CA GLY A 123 6.63 -18.12 9.72
C GLY A 123 5.55 -17.64 8.74
N LEU A 124 5.25 -16.33 8.74
CA LEU A 124 4.33 -15.78 7.74
C LEU A 124 4.92 -15.80 6.33
N LEU A 125 6.19 -15.41 6.15
CA LEU A 125 6.84 -15.40 4.83
C LEU A 125 6.92 -16.81 4.21
N GLU A 126 7.14 -17.84 5.02
CA GLU A 126 7.12 -19.24 4.58
C GLU A 126 5.76 -19.67 4.07
N ILE A 127 4.68 -19.20 4.70
CA ILE A 127 3.30 -19.43 4.26
C ILE A 127 3.01 -18.64 2.99
N LEU A 128 3.43 -17.37 2.90
CA LEU A 128 3.23 -16.55 1.69
C LEU A 128 3.96 -17.11 0.46
N ARG A 129 5.11 -17.77 0.66
CA ARG A 129 5.83 -18.46 -0.41
C ARG A 129 5.08 -19.69 -0.93
N GLN A 130 4.25 -20.30 -0.09
CA GLN A 130 3.36 -21.40 -0.46
C GLN A 130 2.08 -20.78 -1.04
N ALA A 131 2.10 -20.47 -2.33
CA ALA A 131 0.94 -19.90 -3.01
C ALA A 131 -0.32 -20.76 -2.70
N PRO A 132 -1.47 -20.15 -2.35
CA PRO A 132 -2.71 -20.91 -2.18
C PRO A 132 -3.03 -21.69 -3.45
N ASP A 133 -3.46 -22.94 -3.31
CA ASP A 133 -3.80 -23.80 -4.45
C ASP A 133 -4.74 -23.08 -5.42
N GLY A 134 -4.31 -22.93 -6.68
CA GLY A 134 -5.13 -22.40 -7.77
C GLY A 134 -5.25 -20.86 -7.85
N LEU A 135 -4.55 -20.09 -7.01
CA LEU A 135 -4.51 -18.63 -7.10
C LEU A 135 -3.07 -18.13 -7.33
N PRO A 136 -2.82 -17.19 -8.28
CA PRO A 136 -1.54 -16.50 -8.30
C PRO A 136 -1.38 -15.72 -6.99
N ALA A 137 -0.36 -16.05 -6.21
CA ALA A 137 -0.07 -15.34 -4.98
C ALA A 137 0.28 -13.89 -5.32
N PRO A 138 -0.44 -12.89 -4.76
CA PRO A 138 -0.07 -11.50 -4.98
C PRO A 138 1.30 -11.21 -4.37
N ARG A 139 1.97 -10.20 -4.90
CA ARG A 139 3.19 -9.66 -4.30
C ARG A 139 2.88 -9.15 -2.88
N SER A 140 3.89 -9.04 -2.03
CA SER A 140 3.70 -8.65 -0.63
C SER A 140 4.60 -7.49 -0.24
N ALA A 141 4.11 -6.62 0.64
CA ALA A 141 4.89 -5.53 1.21
C ALA A 141 4.72 -5.49 2.74
N PHE A 142 5.77 -5.19 3.49
CA PHE A 142 5.73 -5.10 4.95
C PHE A 142 6.10 -3.70 5.44
N GLU A 143 5.23 -3.11 6.24
CA GLU A 143 5.45 -1.82 6.91
C GLU A 143 5.59 -2.03 8.41
N PHE A 144 6.73 -1.63 8.96
CA PHE A 144 7.03 -1.78 10.38
C PHE A 144 6.90 -0.44 11.11
N ARG A 145 5.98 -0.36 12.07
CA ARG A 145 5.69 0.88 12.82
C ARG A 145 6.45 0.99 14.14
N ASP A 146 7.40 0.10 14.38
CA ASP A 146 8.30 0.10 15.53
C ASP A 146 9.75 0.03 15.05
N ASP A 147 10.62 0.86 15.62
CA ASP A 147 12.00 1.06 15.17
C ASP A 147 12.85 -0.21 15.29
N SER A 148 12.52 -1.12 16.22
CA SER A 148 13.29 -2.36 16.40
C SER A 148 13.26 -3.29 15.19
N TRP A 149 12.28 -3.15 14.29
CA TRP A 149 12.22 -3.90 13.03
C TRP A 149 13.09 -3.31 11.92
N GLN A 150 13.57 -2.08 12.07
CA GLN A 150 14.36 -1.36 11.05
C GLN A 150 15.84 -1.79 11.12
N CYS A 151 16.11 -3.08 10.90
CA CYS A 151 17.45 -3.65 11.02
C CYS A 151 17.79 -4.65 9.90
N GLU A 152 19.09 -4.89 9.70
CA GLU A 152 19.60 -5.76 8.63
C GLU A 152 19.02 -7.17 8.66
N SER A 153 18.80 -7.77 9.83
CA SER A 153 18.23 -9.12 9.91
C SER A 153 16.81 -9.20 9.35
N VAL A 154 16.01 -8.14 9.47
CA VAL A 154 14.68 -8.04 8.86
C VAL A 154 14.80 -7.82 7.36
N TRP A 155 15.64 -6.88 6.92
CA TRP A 155 15.78 -6.59 5.49
C TRP A 155 16.37 -7.77 4.70
N SER A 156 17.39 -8.44 5.22
CA SER A 156 17.95 -9.65 4.61
C SER A 156 16.94 -10.79 4.54
N MET A 157 16.04 -10.90 5.52
CA MET A 157 14.94 -11.87 5.45
C MET A 157 13.93 -11.49 4.36
N LEU A 158 13.57 -10.23 4.23
CA LEU A 158 12.70 -9.79 3.13
C LEU A 158 13.34 -10.02 1.75
N GLU A 159 14.65 -9.80 1.64
CA GLU A 159 15.46 -10.10 0.44
C GLU A 159 15.47 -11.60 0.11
N GLU A 160 15.66 -12.47 1.12
CA GLU A 160 15.62 -13.93 0.98
C GLU A 160 14.28 -14.42 0.37
N PHE A 161 13.17 -13.78 0.76
CA PHE A 161 11.82 -14.16 0.32
C PHE A 161 11.29 -13.36 -0.88
N GLY A 162 12.04 -12.38 -1.39
CA GLY A 162 11.59 -11.54 -2.51
C GLY A 162 10.37 -10.65 -2.18
N VAL A 163 10.30 -10.16 -0.94
CA VAL A 163 9.19 -9.36 -0.42
C VAL A 163 9.62 -7.92 -0.21
N ALA A 164 8.75 -6.96 -0.53
CA ALA A 164 9.08 -5.55 -0.39
C ALA A 164 9.05 -5.09 1.07
N TYR A 165 10.12 -4.42 1.49
CA TYR A 165 10.07 -3.47 2.58
C TYR A 165 9.27 -2.23 2.14
N CYS A 166 8.30 -1.82 2.96
CA CYS A 166 7.58 -0.58 2.75
C CYS A 166 8.46 0.59 3.21
N ILE A 167 8.97 1.35 2.24
CA ILE A 167 9.63 2.63 2.48
C ILE A 167 8.57 3.61 2.97
N MET A 168 8.65 4.00 4.25
CA MET A 168 7.64 4.85 4.86
C MET A 168 8.20 6.22 5.19
N ASP A 169 7.50 7.26 4.74
CA ASP A 169 7.77 8.64 5.14
C ASP A 169 6.78 9.02 6.23
N SER A 170 7.12 8.69 7.47
CA SER A 170 6.24 8.80 8.64
C SER A 170 6.90 9.60 9.76
N PRO A 171 6.19 10.53 10.43
CA PRO A 171 6.70 11.18 11.63
C PRO A 171 7.06 10.15 12.70
N GLY A 172 8.14 10.42 13.43
CA GLY A 172 8.58 9.60 14.56
C GLY A 172 9.33 8.32 14.21
N LEU A 173 9.58 8.03 12.93
CA LEU A 173 10.40 6.90 12.48
C LEU A 173 11.48 7.37 11.49
N PRO A 174 12.68 6.77 11.50
CA PRO A 174 13.72 7.07 10.53
C PRO A 174 13.30 6.66 9.12
N LEU A 175 13.68 7.49 8.14
CA LEU A 175 13.49 7.18 6.73
C LEU A 175 14.59 6.26 6.22
N HIS A 176 14.23 5.04 5.80
CA HIS A 176 15.13 4.10 5.15
C HIS A 176 14.73 3.92 3.68
N ILE A 177 15.58 4.37 2.75
CA ILE A 177 15.39 4.12 1.31
C ILE A 177 16.06 2.79 0.96
N ARG A 178 15.30 1.69 1.04
CA ARG A 178 15.81 0.34 0.75
C ARG A 178 14.83 -0.45 -0.12
N ALA A 179 15.34 -1.01 -1.20
CA ALA A 179 14.65 -2.01 -2.00
C ALA A 179 15.13 -3.41 -1.59
N THR A 180 14.20 -4.27 -1.18
CA THR A 180 14.49 -5.65 -0.77
C THR A 180 14.08 -6.68 -1.83
N CYS A 181 13.47 -6.25 -2.94
CA CYS A 181 13.11 -7.11 -4.07
C CYS A 181 13.04 -6.30 -5.38
N ASP A 182 12.57 -6.91 -6.46
CA ASP A 182 12.40 -6.33 -7.80
C ASP A 182 11.16 -5.42 -7.93
N TYR A 183 10.62 -4.95 -6.81
CA TYR A 183 9.62 -3.89 -6.72
C TYR A 183 9.79 -3.12 -5.41
N SER A 184 9.37 -1.87 -5.40
CA SER A 184 9.39 -1.02 -4.21
C SER A 184 7.99 -0.59 -3.82
N TYR A 185 7.74 -0.50 -2.53
CA TYR A 185 6.47 -0.05 -1.97
C TYR A 185 6.73 1.16 -1.08
N ILE A 186 6.08 2.28 -1.36
CA ILE A 186 6.29 3.56 -0.68
C ILE A 186 4.97 4.05 -0.11
N ARG A 187 4.97 4.43 1.17
CA ARG A 187 3.82 5.09 1.81
C ARG A 187 4.22 6.46 2.34
N MET A 188 3.50 7.46 1.85
CA MET A 188 3.72 8.87 2.14
C MET A 188 2.73 9.31 3.21
N HIS A 189 3.15 9.31 4.49
CA HIS A 189 2.23 9.60 5.61
C HIS A 189 2.21 11.07 6.01
N SER A 190 3.31 11.81 5.82
CA SER A 190 3.39 13.23 6.18
C SER A 190 4.56 13.92 5.52
N GLY A 191 4.35 15.14 5.02
CA GLY A 191 5.43 16.02 4.57
C GLY A 191 6.11 16.81 5.69
N GLY A 192 5.91 16.45 6.97
CA GLY A 192 6.52 17.08 8.14
C GLY A 192 5.51 17.83 9.03
N GLU A 193 5.96 18.21 10.23
CA GLU A 193 5.14 18.95 11.21
C GLU A 193 4.85 20.39 10.74
N ASP A 194 5.85 21.06 10.15
CA ASP A 194 5.76 22.46 9.67
C ASP A 194 4.82 22.65 8.47
N THR A 195 4.26 21.57 7.92
CA THR A 195 3.43 21.60 6.72
C THR A 195 1.98 21.14 6.96
N GLU A 196 1.58 20.97 8.22
CA GLU A 196 0.30 20.34 8.59
C GLU A 196 0.11 18.96 7.92
N GLY A 197 1.22 18.24 7.68
CA GLY A 197 1.24 16.96 6.98
C GLY A 197 1.21 17.04 5.45
N ASN A 198 1.19 18.22 4.84
CA ASN A 198 1.27 18.38 3.39
C ASN A 198 2.70 18.20 2.85
N TYR A 199 2.84 17.66 1.65
CA TYR A 199 4.13 17.66 0.95
C TYR A 199 4.32 18.97 0.19
N THR A 200 5.45 19.63 0.41
CA THR A 200 5.84 20.79 -0.41
C THR A 200 6.33 20.32 -1.77
N TYR A 201 6.36 21.22 -2.75
CA TYR A 201 6.97 20.93 -4.06
C TYR A 201 8.41 20.43 -3.93
N ALA A 202 9.19 21.00 -3.00
CA ALA A 202 10.56 20.58 -2.74
C ALA A 202 10.63 19.14 -2.19
N HIS A 203 9.72 18.77 -1.28
CA HIS A 203 9.64 17.39 -0.79
C HIS A 203 9.30 16.42 -1.92
N LEU A 204 8.29 16.73 -2.74
CA LEU A 204 7.89 15.89 -3.88
C LEU A 204 9.01 15.75 -4.91
N LYS A 205 9.75 16.82 -5.20
CA LYS A 205 10.89 16.77 -6.12
C LYS A 205 11.99 15.83 -5.61
N GLN A 206 12.31 15.86 -4.32
CA GLN A 206 13.28 14.92 -3.73
C GLN A 206 12.79 13.47 -3.84
N TRP A 207 11.49 13.25 -3.61
CA TRP A 207 10.88 11.93 -3.78
C TRP A 207 10.87 11.45 -5.23
N ALA A 208 10.63 12.33 -6.20
CA ALA A 208 10.71 12.00 -7.62
C ALA A 208 12.10 11.47 -7.99
N GLU A 209 13.18 12.12 -7.54
CA GLU A 209 14.55 11.63 -7.78
C GLU A 209 14.80 10.24 -7.17
N ARG A 210 14.33 10.01 -5.93
CA ARG A 210 14.44 8.70 -5.28
C ARG A 210 13.67 7.63 -6.05
N ILE A 211 12.45 7.95 -6.49
CA ILE A 211 11.59 7.03 -7.24
C ILE A 211 12.20 6.66 -8.59
N ARG A 212 12.84 7.60 -9.30
CA ARG A 212 13.56 7.28 -10.54
C ARG A 212 14.65 6.24 -10.31
N GLY A 213 15.44 6.37 -9.23
CA GLY A 213 16.44 5.36 -8.87
C GLY A 213 15.85 3.99 -8.49
N LEU A 214 14.66 3.96 -7.88
CA LEU A 214 13.96 2.72 -7.57
C LEU A 214 13.35 2.06 -8.82
N LEU A 215 12.87 2.86 -9.78
CA LEU A 215 12.33 2.41 -11.07
C LEU A 215 13.39 1.72 -11.94
N GLU A 216 14.67 2.00 -11.75
CA GLU A 216 15.75 1.26 -12.42
C GLU A 216 15.84 -0.20 -11.97
N ARG A 217 15.30 -0.54 -10.79
CA ARG A 217 15.35 -1.88 -10.19
C ARG A 217 14.07 -2.68 -10.37
N GLY A 218 12.93 -2.02 -10.59
CA GLY A 218 11.64 -2.68 -10.43
C GLY A 218 10.43 -1.76 -10.59
N ASP A 219 9.24 -2.35 -10.50
CA ASP A 219 8.01 -1.57 -10.37
C ASP A 219 8.00 -0.78 -9.06
N VAL A 220 7.43 0.43 -9.05
CA VAL A 220 7.34 1.25 -7.84
C VAL A 220 5.88 1.58 -7.56
N TYR A 221 5.41 1.19 -6.37
CA TYR A 221 4.09 1.51 -5.85
C TYR A 221 4.23 2.64 -4.83
N VAL A 222 3.50 3.74 -5.03
CA VAL A 222 3.52 4.92 -4.16
C VAL A 222 2.10 5.27 -3.76
N TYR A 223 1.84 5.28 -2.45
CA TYR A 223 0.53 5.63 -1.90
C TYR A 223 0.62 6.79 -0.94
N PHE A 224 -0.10 7.86 -1.25
CA PHE A 224 -0.28 8.99 -0.35
C PHE A 224 -1.38 8.71 0.67
N ASN A 225 -0.99 8.74 1.95
CA ASN A 225 -1.87 8.53 3.11
C ASN A 225 -2.05 9.79 3.96
N ASN A 226 -1.46 10.92 3.53
CA ASN A 226 -1.50 12.20 4.22
C ASN A 226 -2.78 13.00 3.90
N ASP A 227 -3.95 12.36 3.94
CA ASP A 227 -5.20 12.90 3.34
C ASP A 227 -5.93 13.98 4.18
N TYR A 228 -5.20 14.71 5.02
CA TYR A 228 -5.77 15.89 5.65
C TYR A 228 -6.10 16.93 4.57
N ARG A 229 -7.34 17.45 4.54
CA ARG A 229 -7.81 18.46 3.56
C ARG A 229 -7.60 18.10 2.07
N GLY A 230 -7.55 16.81 1.73
CA GLY A 230 -7.34 16.37 0.35
C GLY A 230 -5.91 16.56 -0.15
N PHE A 231 -4.91 16.63 0.74
CA PHE A 231 -3.52 16.72 0.33
C PHE A 231 -3.04 15.47 -0.42
N ALA A 232 -3.51 14.27 -0.04
CA ALA A 232 -3.04 13.04 -0.64
C ALA A 232 -3.27 13.02 -2.17
N VAL A 233 -4.48 13.36 -2.62
CA VAL A 233 -4.81 13.37 -4.04
C VAL A 233 -4.03 14.42 -4.82
N ARG A 234 -3.86 15.63 -4.25
CA ARG A 234 -3.09 16.71 -4.88
C ARG A 234 -1.60 16.36 -4.98
N ASN A 235 -1.03 15.78 -3.94
CA ASN A 235 0.38 15.41 -3.89
C ASN A 235 0.67 14.22 -4.81
N ALA A 236 -0.25 13.25 -4.90
CA ALA A 236 -0.14 12.15 -5.83
C ALA A 236 -0.14 12.63 -7.29
N LEU A 237 -1.03 13.55 -7.66
CA LEU A 237 -1.04 14.17 -8.99
C LEU A 237 0.24 14.95 -9.26
N ALA A 238 0.64 15.82 -8.31
CA ALA A 238 1.86 16.62 -8.46
C ALA A 238 3.12 15.76 -8.57
N LEU A 239 3.20 14.63 -7.87
CA LEU A 239 4.32 13.68 -8.01
C LEU A 239 4.30 12.99 -9.38
N LYS A 240 3.12 12.58 -9.87
CA LYS A 240 2.97 12.01 -11.23
C LYS A 240 3.44 12.99 -12.29
N ASP A 241 3.11 14.28 -12.16
CA ASP A 241 3.55 15.31 -13.11
C ASP A 241 5.08 15.53 -13.11
N MET A 242 5.78 15.11 -12.06
CA MET A 242 7.23 15.21 -11.97
C MET A 242 7.98 14.00 -12.55
N LEU A 243 7.30 12.88 -12.78
CA LEU A 243 7.91 11.58 -13.14
C LEU A 243 7.60 11.19 -14.58
#